data_AF-A0A6F9CL44-F1
#
_entry.id   AF-A0A6F9CL44-F1
#
_cell.length_a   1.000
_cell.length_b   1.000
_cell.length_c   1.000
_cell.angle_alpha   90.00
_cell.angle_beta   90.00
_cell.angle_gamma   90.00
#
_symmetry.space_group_name_H-M   'P 1'
#
loop_
_entity.id
_entity.type
_entity.pdbx_description
1 polymer ?
#
loop_
_entity_poly.entity_id
_entity_poly.type
_entity_poly.pdbx_seq_one_letter_code
_entity_poly.pdbx_strand_id
1 'polypeptide(L)'
;MAVLEIQANGDAVVSKEAITNAGQSLEDPLMREFTQSCVRHEAKQRPTAHDLLFHRVLFEVHSLKLLAAHCLISNQYLLPENCVEEKTKSFDPNGLMAEIKHGNRPGVQLKYSHVSPLELDKFLEDVKNGIYPLMNFASSRPHPVPRALSLSHEQVETAKSPTPEPQETESRKVIQMHCNLESNEEGTKTHLSLFLKMDDKLHRQLSCDILPTDSSKDLANELVHYAFISEEDCEKLAGFLEDALTRHKGKALASGTTQ
;
A
#
# COMPACT_ATOMS: atom_id res chain seq x y z
N MET A 1 -20.25 -8.65 -13.31
CA MET A 1 -20.49 -7.19 -13.19
C MET A 1 -21.99 -6.93 -13.16
N ALA A 2 -22.48 -6.03 -12.31
CA ALA A 2 -23.89 -5.65 -12.32
C ALA A 2 -24.14 -4.55 -13.35
N VAL A 3 -25.16 -4.73 -14.18
CA VAL A 3 -25.55 -3.76 -15.21
C VAL A 3 -26.96 -3.28 -14.90
N LEU A 4 -27.11 -1.97 -14.78
CA LEU A 4 -28.40 -1.30 -14.65
C LEU A 4 -28.56 -0.41 -15.88
N GLU A 5 -29.49 -0.76 -16.77
CA GLU A 5 -29.79 0.05 -17.94
C GLU A 5 -30.58 1.30 -17.50
N ILE A 6 -29.92 2.46 -17.59
CA ILE A 6 -30.55 3.76 -17.32
C ILE A 6 -30.90 4.38 -18.67
N GLN A 7 -32.19 4.68 -18.89
CA GLN A 7 -32.63 5.33 -20.12
C GLN A 7 -32.09 6.77 -20.18
N ALA A 8 -31.50 7.16 -21.31
CA ALA A 8 -30.77 8.41 -21.49
C ALA A 8 -31.61 9.69 -21.36
N ASN A 9 -32.95 9.57 -21.34
CA ASN A 9 -33.86 10.73 -21.37
C ASN A 9 -34.19 11.32 -19.99
N GLY A 10 -33.62 10.81 -18.89
CA GLY A 10 -33.70 11.40 -17.55
C GLY A 10 -35.07 11.43 -16.86
N ASP A 11 -36.16 11.18 -17.59
CA ASP A 11 -37.55 11.26 -17.11
C ASP A 11 -38.14 9.90 -16.68
N ALA A 12 -37.42 8.80 -16.93
CA ALA A 12 -37.88 7.46 -16.58
C ALA A 12 -37.35 7.04 -15.19
N VAL A 13 -38.26 6.85 -14.24
CA VAL A 13 -37.95 6.29 -12.92
C VAL A 13 -37.44 4.85 -13.09
N VAL A 14 -36.29 4.54 -12.49
CA VAL A 14 -35.75 3.17 -12.49
C VAL A 14 -36.72 2.24 -11.75
N SER A 15 -37.13 1.15 -12.39
CA SER A 15 -38.06 0.20 -11.80
C SER A 15 -37.41 -0.61 -10.67
N LYS A 16 -38.23 -1.00 -9.68
CA LYS A 16 -37.79 -1.87 -8.57
C LYS A 16 -37.23 -3.20 -9.07
N GLU A 17 -37.80 -3.72 -10.16
CA GLU A 17 -37.36 -4.97 -10.80
C GLU A 17 -35.98 -4.81 -11.44
N ALA A 18 -35.72 -3.70 -12.12
CA ALA A 18 -34.40 -3.41 -12.70
C ALA A 18 -33.31 -3.36 -11.61
N ILE A 19 -33.58 -2.68 -10.49
CA ILE A 19 -32.67 -2.62 -9.34
C ILE A 19 -32.42 -4.01 -8.75
N THR A 20 -33.48 -4.81 -8.60
CA THR A 20 -33.38 -6.16 -8.02
C THR A 20 -32.58 -7.09 -8.93
N ASN A 21 -32.85 -7.07 -10.23
CA ASN A 21 -32.16 -7.89 -11.23
C ASN A 21 -30.68 -7.50 -11.34
N ALA A 22 -30.38 -6.20 -11.36
CA ALA A 22 -29.00 -5.71 -11.33
C ALA A 22 -28.27 -6.18 -10.06
N GLY A 23 -28.91 -6.08 -8.89
CA GLY A 23 -28.34 -6.60 -7.64
C GLY A 23 -28.10 -8.12 -7.68
N GLN A 24 -29.02 -8.90 -8.25
CA GLN A 24 -28.89 -10.36 -8.36
C GLN A 24 -27.79 -10.80 -9.34
N SER A 25 -27.47 -9.96 -10.34
CA SER A 25 -26.39 -10.23 -11.29
C SER A 25 -24.96 -10.12 -10.71
N LEU A 26 -24.83 -9.68 -9.45
CA LEU A 26 -23.56 -9.70 -8.72
C LEU A 26 -23.18 -11.15 -8.37
N GLU A 27 -21.99 -11.56 -8.80
CA GLU A 27 -21.41 -12.88 -8.56
C GLU A 27 -21.03 -13.07 -7.09
N ASP A 28 -20.38 -12.06 -6.50
CA ASP A 28 -19.95 -12.09 -5.10
C ASP A 28 -21.16 -11.94 -4.15
N PRO A 29 -21.42 -12.91 -3.25
CA PRO A 29 -22.55 -12.85 -2.33
C PRO A 29 -22.51 -11.68 -1.33
N LEU A 30 -21.32 -11.27 -0.88
CA LEU A 30 -21.13 -10.16 0.06
C LEU A 30 -21.33 -8.81 -0.62
N MET A 31 -20.84 -8.66 -1.86
CA MET A 31 -21.08 -7.48 -2.68
C MET A 31 -22.56 -7.34 -3.01
N ARG A 32 -23.23 -8.46 -3.32
CA ARG A 32 -24.69 -8.50 -3.53
C ARG A 32 -25.46 -8.02 -2.30
N GLU A 33 -25.14 -8.57 -1.13
CA GLU A 33 -25.75 -8.15 0.14
C GLU A 33 -25.52 -6.66 0.42
N PHE A 34 -24.28 -6.20 0.26
CA PHE A 34 -23.88 -4.81 0.47
C PHE A 34 -24.68 -3.86 -0.41
N THR A 35 -24.63 -4.06 -1.74
CA THR A 35 -25.33 -3.18 -2.69
C THR A 35 -26.84 -3.19 -2.46
N GLN A 36 -27.44 -4.36 -2.19
CA GLN A 36 -28.87 -4.47 -1.90
C GLN A 36 -29.26 -3.75 -0.60
N SER A 37 -28.39 -3.73 0.41
CA SER A 37 -28.62 -2.99 1.65
C SER A 37 -28.67 -1.48 1.43
N CYS A 38 -27.82 -0.95 0.54
CA CYS A 38 -27.75 0.47 0.21
C CYS A 38 -28.97 0.97 -0.56
N VAL A 39 -29.52 0.14 -1.46
CA VAL A 39 -30.63 0.53 -2.37
C VAL A 39 -32.02 0.11 -1.88
N ARG A 40 -32.18 -0.19 -0.58
CA ARG A 40 -33.49 -0.53 -0.01
C ARG A 40 -34.51 0.58 -0.26
N HIS A 41 -35.74 0.20 -0.61
CA HIS A 41 -36.81 1.16 -0.91
C HIS A 41 -37.07 2.10 0.28
N GLU A 42 -37.18 1.53 1.48
CA GLU A 42 -37.38 2.29 2.71
C GLU A 42 -36.07 2.92 3.19
N ALA A 43 -36.02 4.25 3.26
CA ALA A 43 -34.82 4.98 3.66
C ALA A 43 -34.34 4.61 5.06
N LYS A 44 -35.27 4.37 6.00
CA LYS A 44 -34.96 4.00 7.40
C LYS A 44 -34.34 2.61 7.55
N GLN A 45 -34.43 1.76 6.52
CA GLN A 45 -33.85 0.42 6.54
C GLN A 45 -32.45 0.38 5.91
N ARG A 46 -32.01 1.48 5.29
CA ARG A 46 -30.67 1.58 4.73
C ARG A 46 -29.66 1.73 5.88
N PRO A 47 -28.53 1.01 5.84
CA PRO A 47 -27.46 1.16 6.82
C PRO A 47 -26.88 2.57 6.78
N THR A 48 -26.31 3.02 7.89
CA THR A 48 -25.58 4.28 7.93
C THR A 48 -24.21 4.14 7.25
N ALA A 49 -23.58 5.28 6.92
CA ALA A 49 -22.21 5.26 6.39
C ALA A 49 -21.23 4.52 7.32
N HIS A 50 -21.39 4.71 8.64
CA HIS A 50 -20.62 3.99 9.63
C HIS A 50 -20.83 2.47 9.53
N ASP A 51 -22.09 2.01 9.45
CA ASP A 51 -22.39 0.57 9.33
C ASP A 51 -21.81 -0.03 8.04
N LEU A 52 -21.87 0.73 6.93
CA LEU A 52 -21.31 0.30 5.64
C LEU A 52 -19.79 0.14 5.70
N LEU A 53 -19.07 1.04 6.38
CA LEU A 53 -17.61 0.95 6.56
C LEU A 53 -17.18 -0.33 7.29
N PHE A 54 -18.04 -0.92 8.12
CA PHE A 54 -17.80 -2.18 8.82
C PHE A 54 -18.44 -3.39 8.13
N HIS A 55 -19.07 -3.21 6.96
CA HIS A 55 -19.58 -4.32 6.18
C HIS A 55 -18.42 -5.19 5.67
N ARG A 56 -18.56 -6.51 5.71
CA ARG A 56 -17.49 -7.48 5.42
C ARG A 56 -16.83 -7.34 4.02
N VAL A 57 -17.51 -6.67 3.09
CA VAL A 57 -17.00 -6.41 1.73
C VAL A 57 -16.03 -5.22 1.69
N LEU A 58 -16.17 -4.27 2.62
CA LEU A 58 -15.30 -3.10 2.74
C LEU A 58 -14.31 -3.26 3.89
N PHE A 59 -14.76 -3.90 4.97
CA PHE A 59 -13.99 -4.13 6.18
C PHE A 59 -13.27 -5.47 6.11
N GLU A 60 -12.09 -5.44 5.50
CA GLU A 60 -11.21 -6.60 5.52
C GLU A 60 -10.48 -6.71 6.87
N VAL A 61 -10.85 -7.74 7.64
CA VAL A 61 -10.09 -8.16 8.81
C VAL A 61 -9.09 -9.21 8.37
N HIS A 62 -7.82 -8.83 8.36
CA HIS A 62 -6.72 -9.75 8.07
C HIS A 62 -6.72 -10.90 9.08
N SER A 63 -6.47 -12.12 8.60
CA SER A 63 -6.43 -13.29 9.47
C SER A 63 -5.35 -13.14 10.54
N LEU A 64 -5.58 -13.71 11.73
CA LEU A 64 -4.58 -13.72 12.80
C LEU A 64 -3.26 -14.37 12.33
N LYS A 65 -3.34 -15.39 11.46
CA LYS A 65 -2.18 -16.04 10.84
C LYS A 65 -1.33 -15.02 10.06
N LEU A 66 -1.97 -14.19 9.23
CA LEU A 66 -1.29 -13.17 8.43
C LEU A 66 -0.75 -12.04 9.30
N LEU A 67 -1.53 -11.56 10.27
CA LEU A 67 -1.09 -10.53 11.22
C LEU A 67 0.14 -10.99 12.03
N ALA A 68 0.12 -12.25 12.51
CA ALA A 68 1.23 -12.83 13.25
C ALA A 68 2.49 -12.98 12.38
N ALA A 69 2.34 -13.40 11.11
CA ALA A 69 3.46 -13.48 10.17
C ALA A 69 4.12 -12.12 9.92
N HIS A 70 3.32 -11.07 9.68
CA HIS A 70 3.84 -9.70 9.54
C HIS A 70 4.55 -9.23 10.81
N CYS A 71 4.01 -9.53 11.99
CA CYS A 71 4.65 -9.20 13.26
C CYS A 71 6.00 -9.91 13.42
N LEU A 72 6.07 -11.20 13.07
CA LEU A 72 7.28 -12.01 13.15
C LEU A 72 8.37 -11.48 12.20
N ILE A 73 8.02 -11.25 10.94
CA ILE A 73 8.96 -10.74 9.91
C ILE A 73 9.45 -9.33 10.28
N SER A 74 8.55 -8.46 10.77
CA SER A 74 8.92 -7.10 11.16
C SER A 74 9.88 -7.04 12.35
N ASN A 75 9.89 -8.09 13.19
CA ASN A 75 10.74 -8.19 14.38
C ASN A 75 11.82 -9.27 14.25
N GLN A 76 12.15 -9.70 13.02
CA GLN A 76 13.08 -10.81 12.79
C GLN A 76 14.47 -10.55 13.40
N TYR A 77 14.92 -9.29 13.47
CA TYR A 77 16.18 -8.90 14.08
C TYR A 77 16.26 -9.16 15.61
N LEU A 78 15.12 -9.36 16.28
CA LEU A 78 15.04 -9.70 17.70
C LEU A 78 15.04 -11.22 17.94
N LEU A 79 14.92 -12.02 16.88
CA LEU A 79 14.75 -13.46 16.95
C LEU A 79 15.97 -14.17 16.35
N PRO A 80 16.40 -15.31 16.90
CA PRO A 80 17.36 -16.17 16.24
C PRO A 80 16.87 -16.60 14.85
N GLU A 81 17.76 -16.71 13.85
CA GLU A 81 17.39 -17.04 12.47
C GLU A 81 16.56 -18.34 12.35
N ASN A 82 16.88 -19.35 13.17
CA ASN A 82 16.19 -20.64 13.16
C ASN A 82 15.06 -20.75 14.20
N CYS A 83 14.63 -19.65 14.82
CA CYS A 83 13.66 -19.67 15.91
C CYS A 83 12.36 -20.41 15.54
N VAL A 84 11.82 -20.16 14.36
CA VAL A 84 10.57 -20.81 13.90
C VAL A 84 10.78 -22.31 13.69
N GLU A 85 11.89 -22.69 13.06
CA GLU A 85 12.22 -24.08 12.78
C GLU A 85 12.45 -24.89 14.07
N GLU A 86 13.18 -24.33 15.05
CA GLU A 86 13.42 -24.97 16.34
C GLU A 86 12.12 -25.14 17.14
N LYS A 87 11.27 -24.11 17.16
CA LYS A 87 9.99 -24.17 17.87
C LYS A 87 9.04 -25.18 17.23
N THR A 88 8.95 -25.22 15.90
CA THR A 88 8.07 -26.14 15.21
C THR A 88 8.49 -27.60 15.35
N LYS A 89 9.81 -27.89 15.37
CA LYS A 89 10.34 -29.23 15.65
C LYS A 89 10.01 -29.75 17.05
N SER A 90 9.79 -28.86 18.01
CA SER A 90 9.48 -29.22 19.40
C SER A 90 8.01 -29.59 19.64
N PHE A 91 7.12 -29.34 18.67
CA PHE A 91 5.70 -29.63 18.83
C PHE A 91 5.38 -31.10 18.55
N ASP A 92 4.53 -31.68 19.40
CA ASP A 92 3.87 -32.95 19.08
C ASP A 92 2.91 -32.74 17.90
N PRO A 93 3.08 -33.47 16.76
CA PRO A 93 2.17 -33.37 15.62
C PRO A 93 0.70 -33.66 15.98
N ASN A 94 0.46 -34.50 16.97
CA ASN A 94 -0.90 -34.80 17.46
C ASN A 94 -1.38 -33.83 18.54
N GLY A 95 -0.51 -32.94 19.00
CA GLY A 95 -0.84 -31.91 19.96
C GLY A 95 -1.94 -30.99 19.46
N LEU A 96 -2.89 -30.68 20.34
CA LEU A 96 -3.95 -29.72 20.07
C LEU A 96 -3.39 -28.30 20.19
N MET A 97 -3.45 -27.55 19.10
CA MET A 97 -3.11 -26.13 19.05
C MET A 97 -4.26 -25.28 19.59
N ALA A 98 -5.50 -25.60 19.20
CA ALA A 98 -6.69 -24.89 19.66
C ALA A 98 -7.94 -25.78 19.55
N GLU A 99 -8.93 -25.52 20.40
CA GLU A 99 -10.23 -26.17 20.37
C GLU A 99 -11.35 -25.13 20.53
N ILE A 100 -12.36 -25.22 19.67
CA ILE A 100 -13.60 -24.46 19.77
C ILE A 100 -14.70 -25.42 20.19
N LYS A 101 -15.26 -25.19 21.38
CA LYS A 101 -16.39 -25.98 21.90
C LYS A 101 -17.70 -25.37 21.43
N HIS A 102 -18.60 -26.20 20.94
CA HIS A 102 -19.95 -25.80 20.54
C HIS A 102 -20.97 -26.58 21.37
N GLY A 103 -22.07 -25.92 21.77
CA GLY A 103 -23.14 -26.57 22.54
C GLY A 103 -24.10 -27.40 21.67
N ASN A 104 -24.21 -27.06 20.39
CA ASN A 104 -25.22 -27.58 19.44
C ASN A 104 -24.63 -28.35 18.26
N ARG A 105 -23.30 -28.44 18.15
CA ARG A 105 -22.59 -29.17 17.10
C ARG A 105 -21.26 -29.71 17.63
N PRO A 106 -20.60 -30.64 16.94
CA PRO A 106 -19.26 -31.10 17.33
C PRO A 106 -18.28 -29.93 17.44
N GLY A 107 -17.40 -29.98 18.45
CA GLY A 107 -16.32 -29.02 18.60
C GLY A 107 -15.33 -29.09 17.43
N VAL A 108 -14.66 -27.98 17.15
CA VAL A 108 -13.61 -27.89 16.14
C VAL A 108 -12.26 -27.99 16.83
N GLN A 109 -11.47 -29.00 16.48
CA GLN A 109 -10.12 -29.18 17.01
C GLN A 109 -9.09 -28.89 15.92
N LEU A 110 -8.09 -28.08 16.25
CA LEU A 110 -6.96 -27.75 15.40
C LEU A 110 -5.70 -28.37 15.99
N LYS A 111 -5.07 -29.28 15.25
CA LYS A 111 -3.81 -29.93 15.64
C LYS A 111 -2.63 -29.31 14.91
N TYR A 112 -1.43 -29.43 15.47
CA TYR A 112 -0.21 -28.96 14.82
C TYR A 112 0.03 -29.66 13.47
N SER A 113 -0.32 -30.94 13.34
CA SER A 113 -0.26 -31.70 12.07
C SER A 113 -1.15 -31.15 10.95
N HIS A 114 -2.10 -30.27 11.22
CA HIS A 114 -2.92 -29.65 10.17
C HIS A 114 -2.13 -28.65 9.32
N VAL A 115 -0.95 -28.22 9.76
CA VAL A 115 -0.06 -27.32 9.00
C VAL A 115 1.31 -27.97 8.89
N SER A 116 1.78 -28.19 7.67
CA SER A 116 3.12 -28.73 7.47
C SER A 116 4.19 -27.63 7.67
N PRO A 117 5.39 -27.95 8.18
CA PRO A 117 6.47 -26.98 8.31
C PRO A 117 6.82 -26.30 6.96
N LEU A 118 6.89 -27.08 5.87
CA LEU A 118 7.16 -26.56 4.53
C LEU A 118 6.11 -25.55 4.05
N GLU A 119 4.83 -25.77 4.36
CA GLU A 119 3.77 -24.83 4.04
C GLU A 119 3.88 -23.55 4.86
N LEU A 120 4.28 -23.65 6.13
CA LEU A 120 4.51 -22.50 7.00
C LEU A 120 5.70 -21.66 6.50
N ASP A 121 6.82 -22.30 6.15
CA ASP A 121 8.02 -21.62 5.64
C ASP A 121 7.72 -20.91 4.33
N LYS A 122 7.06 -21.60 3.39
CA LYS A 122 6.60 -20.99 2.13
C LYS A 122 5.69 -19.79 2.41
N PHE A 123 4.74 -19.93 3.33
CA PHE A 123 3.83 -18.84 3.66
C PHE A 123 4.57 -17.63 4.24
N LEU A 124 5.53 -17.82 5.15
CA LEU A 124 6.33 -16.72 5.71
C LEU A 124 7.17 -16.03 4.62
N GLU A 125 7.74 -16.80 3.69
CA GLU A 125 8.50 -16.26 2.56
C GLU A 125 7.58 -15.49 1.59
N ASP A 126 6.39 -15.99 1.29
CA ASP A 126 5.39 -15.30 0.47
C ASP A 126 4.96 -13.97 1.12
N VAL A 127 4.77 -13.94 2.45
CA VAL A 127 4.46 -12.71 3.20
C VAL A 127 5.64 -11.72 3.14
N LYS A 128 6.87 -12.21 3.33
CA LYS A 128 8.10 -11.40 3.26
C LYS A 128 8.28 -10.78 1.87
N ASN A 129 7.94 -11.52 0.82
CA ASN A 129 7.97 -11.07 -0.58
C ASN A 129 6.77 -10.19 -0.96
N GLY A 130 5.86 -9.91 -0.02
CA GLY A 130 4.75 -8.99 -0.23
C GLY A 130 3.56 -9.56 -1.00
N ILE A 131 3.46 -10.89 -1.15
CA ILE A 131 2.33 -11.56 -1.81
C ILE A 131 1.04 -11.38 -0.99
N TYR A 132 1.17 -11.26 0.33
CA TYR A 132 0.05 -11.05 1.26
C TYR A 132 0.21 -9.72 2.04
N PRO A 133 -0.12 -8.56 1.44
CA PRO A 133 -0.02 -7.27 2.12
C PRO A 133 -1.09 -7.09 3.21
N LEU A 134 -0.82 -6.23 4.20
CA LEU A 134 -1.84 -5.74 5.14
C LEU A 134 -2.46 -4.45 4.58
N MET A 135 -3.62 -4.56 3.93
CA MET A 135 -4.26 -3.44 3.22
C MET A 135 -4.89 -2.38 4.14
N ASN A 136 -5.19 -2.72 5.40
CA ASN A 136 -5.96 -1.87 6.33
C ASN A 136 -5.14 -1.37 7.55
N PHE A 137 -3.90 -1.86 7.69
CA PHE A 137 -2.97 -1.51 8.78
C PHE A 137 -1.63 -1.05 8.23
N ALA A 138 -1.62 -0.36 7.08
CA ALA A 138 -0.40 0.16 6.50
C ALA A 138 0.30 1.07 7.52
N SER A 139 1.28 0.53 8.26
CA SER A 139 2.48 1.30 8.49
C SER A 139 2.98 1.65 7.10
N SER A 140 3.17 2.94 6.85
CA SER A 140 3.84 3.46 5.67
C SER A 140 5.18 2.74 5.52
N ARG A 141 5.21 1.59 4.83
CA ARG A 141 6.43 1.08 4.23
C ARG A 141 6.61 1.88 2.94
N PRO A 142 7.82 2.38 2.68
CA PRO A 142 8.11 3.05 1.42
C PRO A 142 7.68 2.10 0.31
N HIS A 143 6.87 2.61 -0.63
CA HIS A 143 6.43 1.85 -1.78
C HIS A 143 7.64 1.12 -2.39
N PRO A 144 7.58 -0.21 -2.61
CA PRO A 144 8.49 -0.81 -3.55
C PRO A 144 8.23 -0.08 -4.87
N VAL A 145 9.28 0.56 -5.36
CA VAL A 145 9.35 1.30 -6.62
C VAL A 145 8.56 0.51 -7.67
N PRO A 146 7.59 1.12 -8.38
CA PRO A 146 6.95 0.45 -9.50
C PRO A 146 8.06 -0.03 -10.44
N ARG A 147 8.16 -1.35 -10.64
CA ARG A 147 8.93 -1.87 -11.78
C ARG A 147 8.36 -1.16 -13.00
N ALA A 148 9.21 -0.40 -13.67
CA ALA A 148 8.88 0.32 -14.89
C ALA A 148 8.08 -0.61 -15.80
N LEU A 149 6.77 -0.34 -15.90
CA LEU A 149 5.98 -0.89 -16.99
C LEU A 149 6.61 -0.29 -18.25
N SER A 150 7.08 -1.20 -19.09
CA SER A 150 7.59 -0.93 -20.42
C SER A 150 6.77 0.15 -21.10
N LEU A 151 7.44 1.23 -21.50
CA LEU A 151 6.95 2.22 -22.45
C LEU A 151 6.58 1.50 -23.76
N SER A 152 5.33 1.08 -23.89
CA SER A 152 4.75 0.79 -25.19
C SER A 152 3.76 1.91 -25.50
N HIS A 153 4.10 2.70 -26.52
CA HIS A 153 3.21 3.61 -27.21
C HIS A 153 1.80 3.02 -27.36
N GLU A 154 0.81 3.65 -26.75
CA GLU A 154 -0.54 3.68 -27.32
C GLU A 154 -1.06 5.11 -27.32
N GLN A 155 -1.04 5.67 -28.52
CA GLN A 155 -1.74 6.88 -28.92
C GLN A 155 -3.22 6.51 -29.09
N VAL A 156 -4.08 6.74 -28.09
CA VAL A 156 -5.55 6.71 -28.27
C VAL A 156 -6.25 7.74 -27.37
N GLU A 157 -6.70 8.79 -28.05
CA GLU A 157 -7.94 9.56 -27.86
C GLU A 157 -8.21 10.33 -26.56
N THR A 158 -8.13 11.65 -26.72
CA THR A 158 -8.87 12.67 -25.98
C THR A 158 -10.36 12.33 -25.81
N ALA A 159 -10.75 11.94 -24.59
CA ALA A 159 -12.11 12.05 -24.11
C ALA A 159 -12.12 12.95 -22.86
N LYS A 160 -12.76 14.12 -22.99
CA LYS A 160 -12.94 15.10 -21.92
C LYS A 160 -13.81 14.51 -20.80
N SER A 161 -13.29 14.43 -19.58
CA SER A 161 -14.07 14.55 -18.35
C SER A 161 -13.65 15.85 -17.64
N PRO A 162 -14.53 16.85 -17.47
CA PRO A 162 -14.17 18.11 -16.84
C PRO A 162 -14.57 18.07 -15.37
N THR A 163 -13.80 17.37 -14.55
CA THR A 163 -13.56 17.75 -13.15
C THR A 163 -12.38 16.95 -12.63
N PRO A 164 -11.13 17.45 -12.76
CA PRO A 164 -10.07 16.90 -11.92
C PRO A 164 -10.50 17.13 -10.46
N GLU A 165 -10.53 16.07 -9.67
CA GLU A 165 -10.58 16.22 -8.22
C GLU A 165 -9.50 17.24 -7.83
N PRO A 166 -9.80 18.21 -6.95
CA PRO A 166 -8.81 19.20 -6.57
C PRO A 166 -7.61 18.47 -5.96
N GLN A 167 -6.52 18.43 -6.72
CA GLN A 167 -5.25 17.90 -6.25
C GLN A 167 -4.87 18.73 -5.02
N GLU A 168 -4.87 18.11 -3.84
CA GLU A 168 -4.49 18.79 -2.61
C GLU A 168 -3.07 19.31 -2.77
N THR A 169 -2.92 20.63 -2.89
CA THR A 169 -1.62 21.27 -3.03
C THR A 169 -1.02 21.50 -1.65
N GLU A 170 0.26 21.22 -1.51
CA GLU A 170 0.99 21.49 -0.28
C GLU A 170 1.25 23.01 -0.17
N SER A 171 0.69 23.63 0.87
CA SER A 171 0.82 25.07 1.12
C SER A 171 1.90 25.42 2.14
N ARG A 172 2.44 24.43 2.86
CA ARG A 172 3.43 24.65 3.92
C ARG A 172 4.80 24.94 3.34
N LYS A 173 5.51 25.90 3.94
CA LYS A 173 6.84 26.29 3.49
C LYS A 173 7.91 25.43 4.15
N VAL A 174 8.90 25.03 3.36
CA VAL A 174 10.08 24.34 3.85
C VAL A 174 11.01 25.35 4.52
N ILE A 175 11.20 25.24 5.83
CA ILE A 175 12.09 26.11 6.61
C ILE A 175 13.50 25.52 6.79
N GLN A 176 13.65 24.21 6.63
CA GLN A 176 14.95 23.54 6.72
C GLN A 176 14.98 22.31 5.82
N MET A 177 16.11 22.13 5.12
CA MET A 177 16.39 20.98 4.26
C MET A 177 17.69 20.31 4.73
N HIS A 178 17.70 18.99 4.80
CA HIS A 178 18.90 18.20 5.00
C HIS A 178 18.85 16.97 4.12
N CYS A 179 19.96 16.57 3.52
CA CYS A 179 20.01 15.33 2.75
C CYS A 179 21.28 14.53 3.03
N ASN A 180 21.15 13.21 2.93
CA ASN A 180 22.25 12.26 2.90
C ASN A 180 22.21 11.48 1.58
N LEU A 181 23.37 11.20 1.02
CA LEU A 181 23.54 10.46 -0.23
C LEU A 181 24.53 9.32 0.03
N GLU A 182 24.10 8.09 -0.28
CA GLU A 182 24.89 6.88 -0.09
C GLU A 182 24.98 6.11 -1.41
N SER A 183 26.18 5.86 -1.93
CA SER A 183 26.34 5.02 -3.12
C SER A 183 26.61 3.56 -2.74
N ASN A 184 26.09 2.63 -3.55
CA ASN A 184 26.46 1.22 -3.49
C ASN A 184 27.93 1.01 -3.92
N GLU A 185 28.54 -0.11 -3.53
CA GLU A 185 29.95 -0.46 -3.81
C GLU A 185 30.31 -0.43 -5.32
N GLU A 186 29.32 -0.68 -6.19
CA GLU A 186 29.46 -0.64 -7.65
C GLU A 186 29.27 0.76 -8.26
N GLY A 187 28.88 1.77 -7.47
CA GLY A 187 28.66 3.16 -7.90
C GLY A 187 27.47 3.38 -8.85
N THR A 188 26.70 2.33 -9.17
CA THR A 188 25.61 2.35 -10.15
C THR A 188 24.31 2.98 -9.63
N LYS A 189 24.18 3.12 -8.30
CA LYS A 189 22.96 3.53 -7.63
C LYS A 189 23.28 4.38 -6.41
N THR A 190 22.63 5.53 -6.28
CA THR A 190 22.80 6.46 -5.14
C THR A 190 21.50 6.56 -4.36
N HIS A 191 21.50 6.15 -3.10
CA HIS A 191 20.37 6.28 -2.20
C HIS A 191 20.32 7.69 -1.60
N LEU A 192 19.25 8.44 -1.86
CA LEU A 192 18.97 9.74 -1.25
C LEU A 192 18.07 9.56 -0.04
N SER A 193 18.46 10.17 1.08
CA SER A 193 17.58 10.43 2.22
C SER A 193 17.43 11.93 2.42
N LEU A 194 16.22 12.47 2.21
CA LEU A 194 15.86 13.87 2.31
C LEU A 194 14.99 14.12 3.55
N PHE A 195 15.40 15.08 4.36
CA PHE A 195 14.68 15.55 5.54
C PHE A 195 14.23 16.99 5.33
N LEU A 196 12.94 17.23 5.49
CA LEU A 196 12.30 18.53 5.33
C LEU A 196 11.62 18.91 6.64
N LYS A 197 11.91 20.12 7.12
CA LYS A 197 11.19 20.74 8.22
C LYS A 197 10.27 21.81 7.65
N MET A 198 9.00 21.71 7.94
CA MET A 198 7.97 22.65 7.51
C MET A 198 7.79 23.76 8.56
N ASP A 199 7.19 24.88 8.15
CA ASP A 199 6.89 26.05 9.00
C ASP A 199 5.92 25.77 10.16
N ASP A 200 4.99 24.82 9.97
CA ASP A 200 4.08 24.29 11.00
C ASP A 200 4.75 23.32 11.99
N LYS A 201 6.08 23.14 11.89
CA LYS A 201 6.91 22.18 12.64
C LYS A 201 6.68 20.71 12.23
N LEU A 202 5.95 20.42 11.16
CA LEU A 202 5.88 19.07 10.61
C LEU A 202 7.24 18.69 10.01
N HIS A 203 7.66 17.44 10.24
CA HIS A 203 8.87 16.88 9.68
C HIS A 203 8.51 15.82 8.65
N ARG A 204 9.10 15.88 7.46
CA ARG A 204 9.01 14.83 6.44
C ARG A 204 10.39 14.22 6.24
N GLN A 205 10.44 12.89 6.22
CA GLN A 205 11.62 12.12 5.86
C GLN A 205 11.27 11.27 4.64
N LEU A 206 11.96 11.52 3.54
CA LEU A 206 11.74 10.89 2.25
C LEU A 206 13.02 10.17 1.84
N SER A 207 12.92 8.96 1.33
CA SER A 207 14.08 8.22 0.85
C SER A 207 13.77 7.57 -0.49
N CYS A 208 14.70 7.67 -1.44
CA CYS A 208 14.57 7.05 -2.75
C CYS A 208 15.94 6.72 -3.33
N ASP A 209 15.93 5.85 -4.32
CA ASP A 209 17.13 5.57 -5.11
C ASP A 209 17.16 6.44 -6.35
N ILE A 210 18.30 7.09 -6.59
CA ILE A 210 18.53 7.98 -7.71
C ILE A 210 19.43 7.29 -8.73
N LEU A 211 19.02 7.35 -9.99
CA LEU A 211 19.78 6.92 -11.15
C LEU A 211 20.71 8.04 -11.66
N PRO A 212 21.81 7.71 -12.35
CA PRO A 212 22.72 8.72 -12.91
C PRO A 212 22.07 9.70 -13.90
N THR A 213 20.94 9.30 -14.50
CA THR A 213 20.15 10.07 -15.46
C THR A 213 19.16 11.03 -14.82
N ASP A 214 18.87 10.89 -13.53
CA ASP A 214 17.87 11.70 -12.87
C ASP A 214 18.36 13.13 -12.67
N SER A 215 17.48 14.09 -12.91
CA SER A 215 17.79 15.50 -12.69
C SER A 215 17.21 15.99 -11.37
N SER A 216 17.92 16.89 -10.70
CA SER A 216 17.45 17.53 -9.47
C SER A 216 16.12 18.27 -9.64
N LYS A 217 15.87 18.80 -10.85
CA LYS A 217 14.63 19.50 -11.21
C LYS A 217 13.46 18.54 -11.30
N ASP A 218 13.66 17.39 -11.94
CA ASP A 218 12.60 16.39 -12.08
C ASP A 218 12.21 15.82 -10.71
N LEU A 219 13.20 15.52 -9.87
CA LEU A 219 12.98 15.10 -8.48
C LEU A 219 12.19 16.14 -7.67
N ALA A 220 12.52 17.43 -7.79
CA ALA A 220 11.77 18.48 -7.10
C ALA A 220 10.33 18.62 -7.63
N ASN A 221 10.13 18.52 -8.95
CA ASN A 221 8.81 18.56 -9.58
C ASN A 221 7.93 17.38 -9.15
N GLU A 222 8.50 16.19 -9.02
CA GLU A 222 7.77 15.03 -8.49
C GLU A 222 7.31 15.28 -7.04
N LEU A 223 8.16 15.89 -6.20
CA LEU A 223 7.78 16.22 -4.83
C LEU A 223 6.66 17.26 -4.75
N VAL A 224 6.58 18.20 -5.71
CA VAL A 224 5.43 19.11 -5.84
C VAL A 224 4.19 18.34 -6.30
N HIS A 225 4.34 17.47 -7.31
CA HIS A 225 3.25 16.68 -7.88
C HIS A 225 2.55 15.80 -6.84
N TYR A 226 3.34 15.17 -5.95
CA TYR A 226 2.83 14.34 -4.86
C TYR A 226 2.52 15.12 -3.57
N ALA A 227 2.50 16.46 -3.62
CA ALA A 227 2.18 17.33 -2.49
C ALA A 227 3.06 17.09 -1.24
N PHE A 228 4.33 16.75 -1.45
CA PHE A 228 5.31 16.67 -0.36
C PHE A 228 5.92 18.04 -0.04
N ILE A 229 5.97 18.94 -1.02
CA ILE A 229 6.46 20.32 -0.89
C ILE A 229 5.56 21.28 -1.65
N SER A 230 5.59 22.55 -1.23
CA SER A 230 4.94 23.63 -1.98
C SER A 230 5.66 23.93 -3.30
N GLU A 231 4.89 24.35 -4.31
CA GLU A 231 5.41 24.84 -5.59
C GLU A 231 6.40 26.00 -5.40
N GLU A 232 6.19 26.85 -4.37
CA GLU A 232 7.09 27.96 -4.04
C GLU A 232 8.50 27.52 -3.60
N ASP A 233 8.65 26.27 -3.16
CA ASP A 233 9.93 25.72 -2.69
C ASP A 233 10.59 24.80 -3.73
N CYS A 234 9.96 24.58 -4.88
CA CYS A 234 10.46 23.71 -5.95
C CYS A 234 11.86 24.11 -6.43
N GLU A 235 12.04 25.37 -6.82
CA GLU A 235 13.33 25.86 -7.33
C GLU A 235 14.45 25.79 -6.28
N LYS A 236 14.11 26.12 -5.02
CA LYS A 236 15.08 26.07 -3.91
C LYS A 236 15.52 24.63 -3.64
N LEU A 237 14.57 23.70 -3.63
CA LEU A 237 14.88 22.30 -3.41
C LEU A 237 15.67 21.71 -4.58
N ALA A 238 15.31 22.03 -5.82
CA ALA A 238 16.06 21.61 -7.00
C ALA A 238 17.52 22.09 -6.92
N GLY A 239 17.76 23.36 -6.58
CA GLY A 239 19.10 23.89 -6.37
C GLY A 239 19.86 23.18 -5.24
N PHE A 240 19.19 22.92 -4.11
CA PHE A 240 19.76 22.19 -2.98
C PHE A 240 20.16 20.76 -3.35
N LEU A 241 19.31 20.05 -4.09
CA LEU A 241 19.57 18.68 -4.56
C LEU A 241 20.71 18.66 -5.59
N GLU A 242 20.74 19.60 -6.53
CA GLU A 242 21.81 19.72 -7.52
C GLU A 242 23.19 19.88 -6.86
N ASP A 243 23.26 20.78 -5.89
CA ASP A 243 24.43 21.04 -5.08
C ASP A 243 24.89 19.79 -4.31
N ALA A 244 23.95 19.05 -3.72
CA ALA A 244 24.23 17.81 -3.00
C ALA A 244 24.76 16.70 -3.93
N LEU A 245 24.11 16.52 -5.08
CA LEU A 245 24.48 15.53 -6.08
C LEU A 245 25.87 15.83 -6.68
N THR A 246 26.17 17.10 -6.96
CA THR A 246 27.47 17.51 -7.49
C THR A 246 28.58 17.29 -6.47
N ARG A 247 28.36 17.66 -5.19
CA ARG A 247 29.33 17.39 -4.12
C ARG A 247 29.57 15.89 -3.93
N HIS A 248 28.51 15.09 -4.01
CA HIS A 248 28.61 13.64 -3.86
C HIS A 248 29.42 13.01 -5.02
N LYS A 249 29.13 13.40 -6.27
CA LYS A 249 29.92 13.00 -7.45
C LYS A 249 31.39 13.41 -7.34
N GLY A 250 31.67 14.61 -6.84
CA GLY A 250 33.04 15.08 -6.61
C GLY A 250 33.83 14.28 -5.57
N LYS A 251 33.17 13.81 -4.50
CA LYS A 251 33.80 12.94 -3.49
C LYS A 251 34.13 11.55 -4.03
N ALA A 252 33.26 10.97 -4.86
CA ALA A 252 33.49 9.66 -5.47
C ALA A 252 34.70 9.65 -6.42
N LEU A 253 34.95 10.73 -7.17
CA LEU A 253 36.17 10.84 -7.99
C LEU A 253 37.45 11.00 -7.16
N ALA A 254 37.40 11.71 -6.03
CA ALA A 254 38.55 11.92 -5.17
C ALA A 254 38.99 10.66 -4.40
N SER A 255 38.06 9.75 -4.09
CA SER A 255 38.38 8.45 -3.48
C SER A 255 38.94 7.42 -4.48
N GLY A 256 38.87 7.68 -5.79
CA GLY A 256 39.29 6.75 -6.84
C GLY A 256 40.75 6.90 -7.32
N THR A 257 41.55 7.83 -6.75
CA THR A 257 42.92 8.13 -7.23
C THR A 257 44.05 7.59 -6.34
N THR A 258 43.81 6.51 -5.58
CA THR A 258 44.90 5.76 -4.93
C THR A 258 44.88 4.31 -5.37
N GLN A 259 45.47 4.07 -6.54
CA GLN A 259 46.19 2.84 -6.88
C GLN A 259 47.30 3.17 -7.87
#